data_AF-A0A7K3RQ47-F1
#
_entry.id   AF-A0A7K3RQ47-F1
#
_cell.length_a   1.000
_cell.length_b   1.000
_cell.length_c   1.000
_cell.angle_alpha   90.00
_cell.angle_beta   90.00
_cell.angle_gamma   90.00
#
_symmetry.space_group_name_H-M   'P 1'
#
loop_
_entity.id
_entity.type
_entity.pdbx_description
1 polymer ?
#
loop_
_entity_poly.entity_id
_entity_poly.type
_entity_poly.pdbx_seq_one_letter_code
_entity_poly.pdbx_strand_id
1 'polypeptide(L)'
;MTPDTPLSKTTGPDGPTDTVPEKTTGPAESTGTAESTGTTATTGTRTPLPKAAARPFRLAFPPLSGTLRPRQLAVTGGLVVAVFAALCWHVSIGEYGIPLADVARALTGSGDAGTLLVVQELRLPRAMTGLLAGIAFGMSGALLQTMTRNPLASPDMIGLTQGAGTAVVAGIVLGWDFGLGTQALGLFGALASALIVYGLAWRRGTTGYRIILVGIGVSWICLSATDYLLARGGRFQAQAALGWLVGNLNGRDWQQAEPLAYALAVLVPAALLIGRLMRTLQLGDDVAKGLGTRVQTVRLTVLLTGVGLVAFATAAAGPVAFVALAAPQ
;
A
#
# COMPACT_ATOMS: atom_id res chain seq x y z
N MET A 1 20.84 54.65 27.12
CA MET A 1 22.15 55.04 26.56
C MET A 1 22.09 54.73 25.07
N THR A 2 21.65 55.71 24.29
CA THR A 2 21.75 55.79 22.81
C THR A 2 22.97 56.67 22.47
N PRO A 3 23.46 56.79 21.21
CA PRO A 3 23.28 56.00 19.99
C PRO A 3 24.65 55.67 19.28
N ASP A 4 24.59 55.33 17.98
CA ASP A 4 25.61 55.51 16.91
C ASP A 4 26.50 54.34 16.42
N THR A 5 26.13 53.86 15.22
CA THR A 5 26.98 53.45 14.07
C THR A 5 28.11 54.49 13.83
N PRO A 6 29.33 54.24 13.27
CA PRO A 6 29.52 53.63 11.93
C PRO A 6 30.89 52.99 11.52
N LEU A 7 30.87 52.39 10.32
CA LEU A 7 31.83 52.32 9.19
C LEU A 7 33.33 52.67 9.37
N SER A 8 34.22 51.86 8.76
CA SER A 8 35.23 52.23 7.72
C SER A 8 36.34 51.15 7.64
N LYS A 9 36.55 50.47 6.49
CA LYS A 9 37.36 50.84 5.31
C LYS A 9 38.86 50.99 5.55
N THR A 10 39.65 50.14 4.90
CA THR A 10 40.90 50.42 4.14
C THR A 10 41.11 49.19 3.23
N THR A 11 41.44 49.20 1.94
CA THR A 11 41.91 50.21 0.97
C THR A 11 41.82 49.55 -0.44
N GLY A 12 41.32 50.27 -1.47
CA GLY A 12 41.34 49.83 -2.90
C GLY A 12 42.65 50.22 -3.60
N PRO A 13 42.69 50.58 -4.91
CA PRO A 13 41.84 50.30 -6.09
C PRO A 13 42.73 49.65 -7.23
N ASP A 14 42.33 49.26 -8.45
CA ASP A 14 41.82 49.98 -9.63
C ASP A 14 41.52 48.95 -10.75
N GLY A 15 40.51 49.23 -11.61
CA GLY A 15 40.13 48.41 -12.78
C GLY A 15 41.03 48.62 -14.02
N PRO A 16 40.55 48.47 -15.28
CA PRO A 16 39.22 48.06 -15.76
C PRO A 16 39.21 46.97 -16.87
N THR A 17 37.99 46.64 -17.27
CA THR A 17 37.51 45.87 -18.44
C THR A 17 38.18 46.20 -19.78
N ASP A 18 38.34 45.22 -20.67
CA ASP A 18 37.86 45.33 -22.05
C ASP A 18 37.97 44.05 -22.91
N THR A 19 36.87 43.80 -23.63
CA THR A 19 36.68 43.31 -25.02
C THR A 19 37.40 42.08 -25.63
N VAL A 20 36.55 41.27 -26.29
CA VAL A 20 36.82 40.19 -27.27
C VAL A 20 37.44 40.78 -28.56
N PRO A 21 38.18 40.03 -29.41
CA PRO A 21 37.50 39.42 -30.58
C PRO A 21 38.04 38.06 -31.06
N GLU A 22 37.16 37.42 -31.81
CA GLU A 22 37.24 36.24 -32.68
C GLU A 22 38.27 36.36 -33.83
N LYS A 23 39.00 35.28 -34.17
CA LYS A 23 39.48 35.04 -35.55
C LYS A 23 39.88 33.57 -35.83
N THR A 24 38.98 32.89 -36.55
CA THR A 24 39.15 32.08 -37.77
C THR A 24 40.48 31.40 -38.17
N THR A 25 40.26 30.24 -38.84
CA THR A 25 40.99 29.60 -39.97
C THR A 25 42.11 28.58 -39.73
N GLY A 26 41.81 27.32 -40.11
CA GLY A 26 42.47 26.66 -41.26
C GLY A 26 43.39 25.46 -40.97
N PRO A 27 43.46 24.44 -41.85
CA PRO A 27 43.81 23.06 -41.52
C PRO A 27 45.23 22.66 -41.93
N ALA A 28 45.79 21.63 -41.29
CA ALA A 28 47.00 20.95 -41.77
C ALA A 28 46.92 19.44 -41.50
N GLU A 29 46.96 18.66 -42.58
CA GLU A 29 47.24 17.22 -42.60
C GLU A 29 48.62 16.93 -41.99
N SER A 30 48.75 15.84 -41.23
CA SER A 30 49.86 14.92 -41.46
C SER A 30 49.59 13.52 -40.88
N THR A 31 49.89 12.57 -41.74
CA THR A 31 49.91 11.12 -41.68
C THR A 31 50.79 10.59 -40.54
N GLY A 32 50.37 9.48 -39.90
CA GLY A 32 51.18 8.82 -38.86
C GLY A 32 50.63 7.47 -38.39
N THR A 33 50.84 6.45 -39.23
CA THR A 33 51.18 5.06 -38.92
C THR A 33 50.70 4.40 -37.61
N ALA A 34 49.83 3.40 -37.81
CA ALA A 34 49.67 2.12 -37.11
C ALA A 34 50.41 1.90 -35.76
N GLU A 35 49.62 1.69 -34.70
CA GLU A 35 49.91 0.66 -33.72
C GLU A 35 48.61 -0.05 -33.31
N SER A 36 48.45 -1.26 -33.85
CA SER A 36 47.36 -2.18 -33.57
C SER A 36 47.59 -2.82 -32.20
N THR A 37 47.10 -2.19 -31.14
CA THR A 37 46.97 -2.85 -29.84
C THR A 37 45.78 -3.79 -29.91
N GLY A 38 46.05 -5.04 -30.30
CA GLY A 38 45.13 -6.16 -30.22
C GLY A 38 44.68 -6.37 -28.79
N THR A 39 43.62 -5.69 -28.37
CA THR A 39 42.81 -6.11 -27.23
C THR A 39 41.92 -7.21 -27.76
N THR A 40 42.41 -8.44 -27.66
CA THR A 40 41.63 -9.66 -27.80
C THR A 40 40.45 -9.54 -26.87
N ALA A 41 39.30 -9.13 -27.40
CA ALA A 41 38.04 -9.17 -26.68
C ALA A 41 37.77 -10.65 -26.43
N THR A 42 38.18 -11.13 -25.25
CA THR A 42 37.74 -12.41 -24.73
C THR A 42 36.22 -12.34 -24.71
N THR A 43 35.61 -12.93 -25.73
CA THR A 43 34.18 -13.18 -25.79
C THR A 43 33.91 -14.16 -24.66
N GLY A 44 33.73 -13.60 -23.47
CA GLY A 44 33.29 -14.33 -22.31
C GLY A 44 31.92 -14.88 -22.66
N THR A 45 31.90 -16.13 -23.08
CA THR A 45 30.70 -16.94 -23.20
C THR A 45 30.03 -16.88 -21.84
N ARG A 46 29.09 -15.96 -21.66
CA ARG A 46 28.27 -15.89 -20.46
C ARG A 46 27.47 -17.18 -20.46
N THR A 47 27.97 -18.19 -19.74
CA THR A 47 27.22 -19.41 -19.44
C THR A 47 25.86 -18.95 -18.91
N PRO A 48 24.75 -19.23 -19.62
CA PRO A 48 23.45 -18.82 -19.13
C PRO A 48 23.23 -19.55 -17.81
N LEU A 49 23.14 -18.77 -16.72
CA LEU A 49 22.75 -19.30 -15.42
C LEU A 49 21.47 -20.13 -15.61
N PRO A 50 21.36 -21.33 -15.00
CA PRO A 50 20.20 -22.19 -15.18
C PRO A 50 18.95 -21.43 -14.70
N LYS A 51 18.21 -20.88 -15.67
CA LYS A 51 16.98 -20.14 -15.45
C LYS A 51 15.99 -21.19 -14.94
N ALA A 52 15.73 -21.20 -13.63
CA ALA A 52 14.83 -22.15 -12.97
C ALA A 52 13.58 -22.35 -13.85
N ALA A 53 13.51 -23.52 -14.50
CA ALA A 53 12.63 -23.75 -15.64
C ALA A 53 11.19 -23.55 -15.18
N ALA A 54 10.59 -22.45 -15.61
CA ALA A 54 9.18 -22.17 -15.42
C ALA A 54 8.41 -23.26 -16.17
N ARG A 55 7.78 -24.18 -15.44
CA ARG A 55 7.04 -25.31 -16.03
C ARG A 55 5.66 -24.82 -16.43
N PRO A 56 5.32 -24.72 -17.73
CA PRO A 56 3.98 -24.33 -18.13
C PRO A 56 2.99 -25.41 -17.70
N PHE A 57 1.88 -25.01 -17.08
CA PHE A 57 0.76 -25.89 -16.77
C PHE A 57 -0.50 -25.36 -17.46
N ARG A 58 -1.30 -26.27 -17.99
CA ARG A 58 -2.69 -26.01 -18.43
C ARG A 58 -3.60 -26.99 -17.70
N LEU A 59 -4.49 -26.49 -16.86
CA LEU A 59 -5.66 -27.26 -16.40
C LEU A 59 -6.72 -27.14 -17.49
N ALA A 60 -7.30 -28.27 -17.89
CA ALA A 60 -8.39 -28.29 -18.83
C ALA A 60 -9.68 -27.72 -18.20
N PHE A 61 -9.91 -27.99 -16.91
CA PHE A 61 -11.05 -27.46 -16.15
C PHE A 61 -10.66 -27.20 -14.68
N PRO A 62 -10.75 -25.95 -14.19
CA PRO A 62 -10.97 -24.70 -14.93
C PRO A 62 -9.83 -24.38 -15.91
N PRO A 63 -10.07 -23.64 -17.03
CA PRO A 63 -9.06 -23.32 -18.05
C PRO A 63 -8.02 -22.32 -17.54
N LEU A 64 -7.16 -22.78 -16.65
CA LEU A 64 -6.06 -22.03 -16.07
C LEU A 64 -4.77 -22.39 -16.81
N SER A 65 -4.13 -21.38 -17.39
CA SER A 65 -2.81 -21.49 -18.00
C SER A 65 -1.83 -20.63 -17.23
N GLY A 66 -0.74 -21.23 -16.78
CA GLY A 66 0.24 -20.56 -15.92
C GLY A 66 1.64 -21.10 -16.10
N THR A 67 2.61 -20.36 -15.59
CA THR A 67 3.99 -20.83 -15.48
C THR A 67 4.27 -21.16 -14.02
N LEU A 68 4.46 -22.43 -13.70
CA LEU A 68 4.82 -22.88 -12.37
C LEU A 68 6.32 -22.64 -12.17
N ARG A 69 6.65 -21.71 -11.29
CA ARG A 69 8.02 -21.55 -10.80
C ARG A 69 8.12 -22.32 -9.48
N PRO A 70 8.81 -23.47 -9.43
CA PRO A 70 8.81 -24.33 -8.24
C PRO A 70 9.34 -23.61 -7.00
N ARG A 71 10.30 -22.69 -7.17
CA ARG A 71 10.79 -21.83 -6.09
C ARG A 71 9.71 -20.91 -5.54
N GLN A 72 8.86 -20.32 -6.38
CA GLN A 72 7.78 -19.45 -5.91
C GLN A 72 6.74 -20.27 -5.14
N LEU A 73 6.36 -21.44 -5.65
CA LEU A 73 5.44 -22.34 -4.94
C LEU A 73 5.99 -22.80 -3.60
N ALA A 74 7.27 -23.17 -3.53
CA ALA A 74 7.91 -23.59 -2.29
C ALA A 74 7.97 -22.43 -1.26
N VAL A 75 8.33 -21.22 -1.69
CA VAL A 75 8.36 -20.04 -0.81
C VAL A 75 6.95 -19.67 -0.34
N THR A 76 5.97 -19.62 -1.25
CA THR A 76 4.56 -19.33 -0.88
C THR A 76 4.00 -20.40 0.04
N GLY A 77 4.24 -21.68 -0.24
CA GLY A 77 3.83 -22.78 0.64
C GLY A 77 4.48 -22.69 2.02
N GLY A 78 5.78 -22.40 2.08
CA GLY A 78 6.50 -22.18 3.33
C GLY A 78 5.96 -21.00 4.13
N LEU A 79 5.63 -19.88 3.48
CA LEU A 79 5.01 -18.72 4.11
C LEU A 79 3.61 -19.03 4.63
N VAL A 80 2.80 -19.79 3.90
CA VAL A 80 1.48 -20.23 4.36
C VAL A 80 1.61 -21.08 5.62
N VAL A 81 2.56 -22.02 5.65
CA VAL A 81 2.84 -22.83 6.85
C VAL A 81 3.32 -21.97 8.01
N ALA A 82 4.20 -21.00 7.76
CA ALA A 82 4.69 -20.09 8.79
C ALA A 82 3.56 -19.22 9.38
N VAL A 83 2.66 -18.68 8.53
CA VAL A 83 1.48 -17.93 8.97
C VAL A 83 0.54 -18.81 9.78
N PHE A 84 0.30 -20.05 9.34
CA PHE A 84 -0.52 -21.00 10.08
C PHE A 84 0.09 -21.32 11.46
N ALA A 85 1.40 -21.58 11.52
CA ALA A 85 2.10 -21.83 12.78
C ALA A 85 2.03 -20.61 13.71
N ALA A 86 2.22 -19.40 13.19
CA ALA A 86 2.07 -18.16 13.94
C ALA A 86 0.64 -17.97 14.47
N LEU A 87 -0.37 -18.41 13.72
CA LEU A 87 -1.77 -18.36 14.14
C LEU A 87 -2.04 -19.33 15.28
N CYS A 88 -1.59 -20.58 15.17
CA CYS A 88 -1.67 -21.57 16.25
C CYS A 88 -0.95 -21.07 17.51
N TRP A 89 0.22 -20.46 17.33
CA TRP A 89 1.00 -19.86 18.41
C TRP A 89 0.27 -18.68 19.07
N HIS A 90 -0.28 -17.77 18.28
CA HIS A 90 -1.06 -16.62 18.77
C HIS A 90 -2.29 -17.05 19.57
N VAL A 91 -2.99 -18.10 19.14
CA VAL A 91 -4.16 -18.63 19.88
C VAL A 91 -3.73 -19.28 21.20
N SER A 92 -2.53 -19.84 21.26
CA SER A 92 -1.99 -20.49 22.47
C SER A 92 -1.45 -19.48 23.48
N ILE A 93 -0.91 -18.35 23.02
CA ILE A 93 -0.40 -17.26 23.86
C ILE A 93 -1.54 -16.36 24.38
N GLY A 94 -1.55 -16.12 25.68
CA GLY A 94 -2.38 -15.10 26.32
C GLY A 94 -2.11 -15.03 27.82
N GLU A 95 -2.92 -14.25 28.54
CA GLU A 95 -2.79 -14.05 29.99
C GLU A 95 -2.83 -15.37 30.78
N TYR A 96 -3.54 -16.37 30.23
CA TYR A 96 -3.44 -17.77 30.59
C TYR A 96 -2.94 -18.57 29.38
N GLY A 97 -1.80 -19.25 29.54
CA GLY A 97 -1.26 -20.14 28.50
C GLY A 97 -2.15 -21.37 28.35
N ILE A 98 -2.74 -21.56 27.17
CA ILE A 98 -3.60 -22.71 26.87
C ILE A 98 -2.78 -23.67 26.01
N PRO A 99 -2.61 -24.95 26.42
CA PRO A 99 -1.91 -25.94 25.61
C PRO A 99 -2.56 -26.08 24.23
N LEU A 100 -1.75 -26.30 23.18
CA LEU A 100 -2.24 -26.50 21.81
C LEU A 100 -3.29 -27.63 21.69
N ALA A 101 -3.18 -28.66 22.53
CA ALA A 101 -4.15 -29.75 22.59
C ALA A 101 -5.53 -29.27 23.07
N ASP A 102 -5.57 -28.37 24.05
CA ASP A 102 -6.81 -27.82 24.58
C ASP A 102 -7.37 -26.73 23.67
N VAL A 103 -6.51 -26.02 22.92
CA VAL A 103 -6.94 -25.16 21.81
C VAL A 103 -7.63 -26.00 20.72
N ALA A 104 -7.05 -27.13 20.32
CA ALA A 104 -7.63 -28.00 19.30
C ALA A 104 -8.99 -28.60 19.77
N ARG A 105 -9.07 -29.01 21.04
CA ARG A 105 -10.34 -29.45 21.65
C ARG A 105 -11.36 -28.31 21.67
N ALA A 106 -10.95 -27.13 22.11
CA ALA A 106 -11.81 -25.95 22.13
C ALA A 106 -12.32 -25.59 20.73
N LEU A 107 -11.51 -25.73 19.68
CA LEU A 107 -11.96 -25.54 18.29
C LEU A 107 -13.02 -26.56 17.86
N THR A 108 -12.96 -27.78 18.37
CA THR A 108 -13.97 -28.82 18.12
C THR A 108 -15.19 -28.74 19.05
N GLY A 109 -15.26 -27.73 19.92
CA GLY A 109 -16.36 -27.54 20.87
C GLY A 109 -16.28 -28.44 22.12
N SER A 110 -15.13 -29.05 22.38
CA SER A 110 -14.89 -29.88 23.56
C SER A 110 -13.94 -29.19 24.55
N GLY A 111 -14.21 -29.28 25.85
CA GLY A 111 -13.36 -28.72 26.90
C GLY A 111 -14.10 -27.89 27.92
N ASP A 112 -13.34 -27.20 28.77
CA ASP A 112 -13.86 -26.29 29.78
C ASP A 112 -14.55 -25.07 29.15
N ALA A 113 -15.67 -24.63 29.73
CA ALA A 113 -16.48 -23.54 29.21
C ALA A 113 -15.72 -22.21 29.17
N GLY A 114 -14.83 -21.94 30.14
CA GLY A 114 -13.99 -20.75 30.14
C GLY A 114 -12.96 -20.78 29.02
N THR A 115 -12.35 -21.95 28.77
CA THR A 115 -11.41 -22.14 27.67
C THR A 115 -12.09 -21.97 26.30
N LEU A 116 -13.30 -22.50 26.13
CA LEU A 116 -14.10 -22.35 24.92
C LEU A 116 -14.39 -20.88 24.62
N LEU A 117 -14.88 -20.13 25.60
CA LEU A 117 -15.17 -18.70 25.46
C LEU A 117 -13.92 -17.91 25.06
N VAL A 118 -12.81 -18.12 25.76
CA VAL A 118 -11.56 -17.39 25.50
C VAL A 118 -11.02 -17.71 24.10
N VAL A 119 -11.01 -18.98 23.70
CA VAL A 119 -10.47 -19.39 22.40
C VAL A 119 -11.40 -18.94 21.27
N GLN A 120 -12.70 -19.24 21.34
CA GLN A 120 -13.64 -19.03 20.25
C GLN A 120 -14.15 -17.60 20.11
N GLU A 121 -14.37 -16.89 21.23
CA GLU A 121 -14.99 -15.56 21.20
C GLU A 121 -13.98 -14.42 21.37
N LEU A 122 -12.82 -14.66 21.99
CA LEU A 122 -11.83 -13.59 22.21
C LEU A 122 -10.59 -13.72 21.32
N ARG A 123 -9.99 -14.92 21.22
CA ARG A 123 -8.71 -15.11 20.51
C ARG A 123 -8.88 -15.37 19.02
N LEU A 124 -9.82 -16.24 18.64
CA LEU A 124 -10.06 -16.59 17.24
C LEU A 124 -10.52 -15.40 16.39
N PRO A 125 -11.53 -14.60 16.76
CA PRO A 125 -12.02 -13.54 15.89
C PRO A 125 -10.94 -12.46 15.72
N ARG A 126 -10.18 -12.17 16.78
CA ARG A 126 -8.99 -11.33 16.74
C ARG A 126 -7.94 -11.84 15.76
N ALA A 127 -7.56 -13.11 15.85
CA ALA A 127 -6.55 -13.71 14.98
C ALA A 127 -7.01 -13.72 13.52
N MET A 128 -8.27 -14.07 13.27
CA MET A 128 -8.89 -14.04 11.94
C MET A 128 -8.94 -12.63 11.37
N THR A 129 -9.37 -11.64 12.17
CA THR A 129 -9.41 -10.24 11.75
C THR A 129 -8.02 -9.75 11.34
N GLY A 130 -6.98 -10.06 12.12
CA GLY A 130 -5.60 -9.70 11.79
C GLY A 130 -5.11 -10.36 10.50
N LEU A 131 -5.39 -11.65 10.31
CA LEU A 131 -5.04 -12.38 9.09
C LEU A 131 -5.74 -11.79 7.85
N LEU A 132 -7.05 -11.59 7.93
CA LEU A 132 -7.87 -11.05 6.86
C LEU A 132 -7.48 -9.62 6.51
N ALA A 133 -7.24 -8.77 7.51
CA ALA A 133 -6.78 -7.40 7.31
C ALA A 133 -5.39 -7.37 6.63
N GLY A 134 -4.47 -8.25 7.05
CA GLY A 134 -3.17 -8.40 6.42
C GLY A 134 -3.26 -8.78 4.94
N ILE A 135 -4.11 -9.74 4.59
CA ILE A 135 -4.38 -10.14 3.19
C ILE A 135 -4.93 -8.94 2.40
N ALA A 136 -5.91 -8.23 2.96
CA ALA A 136 -6.54 -7.09 2.30
C ALA A 136 -5.55 -5.93 2.05
N PHE A 137 -4.76 -5.54 3.06
CA PHE A 137 -3.74 -4.51 2.93
C PHE A 137 -2.65 -4.91 1.92
N GLY A 138 -2.16 -6.16 1.98
CA GLY A 138 -1.14 -6.66 1.05
C GLY A 138 -1.63 -6.66 -0.40
N MET A 139 -2.83 -7.15 -0.68
CA MET A 139 -3.38 -7.13 -2.04
C MET A 139 -3.67 -5.72 -2.54
N SER A 140 -4.22 -4.84 -1.70
CA SER A 140 -4.46 -3.45 -2.09
C SER A 140 -3.17 -2.72 -2.42
N GLY A 141 -2.12 -2.91 -1.60
CA GLY A 141 -0.77 -2.44 -1.87
C GLY A 141 -0.26 -2.90 -3.23
N ALA A 142 -0.33 -4.21 -3.52
CA ALA A 142 0.10 -4.76 -4.80
C ALA A 142 -0.65 -4.17 -6.00
N LEU A 143 -1.98 -3.98 -5.87
CA LEU A 143 -2.82 -3.37 -6.89
C LEU A 143 -2.40 -1.91 -7.16
N LEU A 144 -2.24 -1.12 -6.11
CA LEU A 144 -1.89 0.30 -6.19
C LEU A 144 -0.47 0.53 -6.70
N GLN A 145 0.52 -0.24 -6.22
CA GLN A 145 1.90 -0.16 -6.69
C GLN A 145 2.00 -0.50 -8.18
N THR A 146 1.29 -1.54 -8.62
CA THR A 146 1.30 -1.94 -10.03
C THR A 146 0.55 -0.94 -10.92
N MET A 147 -0.56 -0.37 -10.46
CA MET A 147 -1.32 0.65 -11.19
C MET A 147 -0.54 1.95 -11.36
N THR A 148 0.12 2.40 -10.30
CA THR A 148 0.91 3.64 -10.29
C THR A 148 2.29 3.45 -10.91
N ARG A 149 2.71 2.20 -11.13
CA ARG A 149 4.09 1.83 -11.50
C ARG A 149 5.11 2.44 -10.54
N ASN A 150 4.74 2.53 -9.26
CA ASN A 150 5.56 3.10 -8.20
C ASN A 150 5.60 2.14 -7.00
N PRO A 151 6.74 1.51 -6.70
CA PRO A 151 6.86 0.59 -5.56
C PRO A 151 6.70 1.30 -4.20
N LEU A 152 6.77 2.63 -4.17
CA LEU A 152 6.53 3.44 -2.97
C LEU A 152 5.07 3.83 -2.78
N ALA A 153 4.19 3.54 -3.75
CA ALA A 153 2.78 3.87 -3.61
C ALA A 153 2.13 2.97 -2.55
N SER A 154 1.52 3.59 -1.54
CA SER A 154 0.70 2.91 -0.55
C SER A 154 -0.67 3.58 -0.45
N PRO A 155 -1.72 2.83 -0.10
CA PRO A 155 -3.06 3.39 0.09
C PRO A 155 -3.12 4.50 1.15
N ASP A 156 -2.23 4.44 2.14
CA ASP A 156 -2.10 5.45 3.18
C ASP A 156 -1.73 6.83 2.61
N MET A 157 -0.91 6.87 1.55
CA MET A 157 -0.51 8.13 0.89
C MET A 157 -1.62 8.77 0.05
N ILE A 158 -2.68 8.01 -0.28
CA ILE A 158 -3.78 8.50 -1.13
C ILE A 158 -4.86 9.20 -0.28
N GLY A 159 -4.79 9.11 1.06
CA GLY A 159 -5.70 9.81 1.97
C GLY A 159 -6.95 9.03 2.35
N LEU A 160 -7.02 7.74 2.00
CA LEU A 160 -8.11 6.87 2.46
C LEU A 160 -8.10 6.73 3.98
N THR A 161 -6.92 6.42 4.52
CA THR A 161 -6.69 6.19 5.95
C THR A 161 -6.98 7.46 6.75
N GLN A 162 -6.54 8.62 6.24
CA GLN A 162 -6.83 9.93 6.84
C GLN A 162 -8.31 10.26 6.77
N GLY A 163 -8.98 10.02 5.64
CA GLY A 163 -10.43 10.23 5.52
C GLY A 163 -11.26 9.34 6.45
N ALA A 164 -10.85 8.08 6.63
CA ALA A 164 -11.45 7.17 7.61
C ALA A 164 -11.29 7.71 9.04
N GLY A 165 -10.07 8.14 9.38
CA GLY A 165 -9.75 8.76 10.67
C GLY A 165 -10.60 9.99 10.96
N THR A 166 -10.67 10.92 10.02
CA THR A 166 -11.47 12.14 10.18
C THR A 166 -12.96 11.83 10.39
N ALA A 167 -13.52 10.88 9.64
CA ALA A 167 -14.93 10.50 9.80
C ALA A 167 -15.21 9.88 11.18
N VAL A 168 -14.33 9.02 11.69
CA VAL A 168 -14.48 8.42 13.02
C VAL A 168 -14.28 9.45 14.13
N VAL A 169 -13.26 10.31 14.01
CA VAL A 169 -13.02 11.39 14.99
C VAL A 169 -14.20 12.36 15.00
N ALA A 170 -14.75 12.71 13.85
CA ALA A 170 -15.96 13.52 13.75
C ALA A 170 -17.15 12.83 14.44
N GLY A 171 -17.35 11.53 14.22
CA GLY A 171 -18.38 10.75 14.91
C GLY A 171 -18.25 10.77 16.43
N ILE A 172 -17.03 10.56 16.95
CA ILE A 172 -16.75 10.50 18.40
C ILE A 172 -16.86 11.88 19.05
N VAL A 173 -16.32 12.93 18.42
CA VAL A 173 -16.25 14.27 19.00
C VAL A 173 -17.56 15.04 18.84
N LEU A 174 -18.21 14.95 17.67
CA LEU A 174 -19.44 15.69 17.37
C LEU A 174 -20.71 14.90 17.72
N GLY A 175 -20.59 13.62 18.09
CA GLY A 175 -21.74 12.73 18.29
C GLY A 175 -22.44 12.35 16.98
N TRP A 176 -21.73 12.43 15.85
CA TRP A 176 -22.21 11.99 14.53
C TRP A 176 -22.04 10.49 14.35
N ASP A 177 -22.47 9.70 15.33
CA ASP A 177 -22.50 8.25 15.16
C ASP A 177 -23.60 7.86 14.17
N PHE A 178 -24.72 8.60 14.09
CA PHE A 178 -25.90 8.25 13.30
C PHE A 178 -26.40 6.82 13.58
N GLY A 179 -26.10 6.27 14.77
CA GLY A 179 -26.28 4.85 15.09
C GLY A 179 -25.36 3.87 14.33
N LEU A 180 -24.44 4.39 13.52
CA LEU A 180 -23.40 3.65 12.81
C LEU A 180 -22.18 3.52 13.74
N GLY A 181 -21.77 2.29 14.03
CA GLY A 181 -20.54 2.05 14.79
C GLY A 181 -19.31 2.66 14.10
N THR A 182 -18.22 2.85 14.86
CA THR A 182 -16.97 3.48 14.35
C THR A 182 -16.43 2.83 13.07
N GLN A 183 -16.68 1.53 12.90
CA GLN A 183 -16.31 0.75 11.72
C GLN A 183 -17.02 1.22 10.45
N ALA A 184 -18.32 1.49 10.53
CA ALA A 184 -19.11 1.96 9.39
C ALA A 184 -18.76 3.42 9.04
N LEU A 185 -18.50 4.26 10.04
CA LEU A 185 -17.99 5.62 9.83
C LEU A 185 -16.62 5.61 9.15
N GLY A 186 -15.70 4.74 9.59
CA GLY A 186 -14.38 4.59 8.98
C GLY A 186 -14.46 4.12 7.53
N LEU A 187 -15.31 3.13 7.25
CA LEU A 187 -15.58 2.65 5.90
C LEU A 187 -16.13 3.76 5.00
N PHE A 188 -17.13 4.51 5.49
CA PHE A 188 -17.72 5.62 4.76
C PHE A 188 -16.71 6.74 4.51
N GLY A 189 -15.92 7.11 5.51
CA GLY A 189 -14.86 8.13 5.39
C GLY A 189 -13.78 7.74 4.37
N ALA A 190 -13.34 6.48 4.37
CA ALA A 190 -12.38 5.97 3.40
C ALA A 190 -12.93 6.02 1.96
N LEU A 191 -14.16 5.55 1.76
CA LEU A 191 -14.82 5.55 0.46
C LEU A 191 -15.08 6.98 -0.03
N ALA A 192 -15.59 7.86 0.83
CA ALA A 192 -15.82 9.26 0.51
C ALA A 192 -14.52 9.96 0.10
N SER A 193 -13.44 9.77 0.86
CA SER A 193 -12.12 10.29 0.52
C SER A 193 -11.64 9.79 -0.83
N ALA A 194 -11.76 8.49 -1.11
CA ALA A 194 -11.40 7.91 -2.40
C ALA A 194 -12.21 8.51 -3.57
N LEU A 195 -13.52 8.71 -3.38
CA LEU A 195 -14.39 9.36 -4.38
C LEU A 195 -13.98 10.81 -4.63
N ILE A 196 -13.68 11.57 -3.57
CA ILE A 196 -13.21 12.96 -3.67
C ILE A 196 -11.90 13.00 -4.45
N VAL A 197 -10.90 12.21 -4.06
CA VAL A 197 -9.60 12.16 -4.74
C VAL A 197 -9.77 11.82 -6.21
N TYR A 198 -10.61 10.82 -6.52
CA TYR A 198 -10.87 10.42 -7.88
C TYR A 198 -11.59 11.51 -8.70
N GLY A 199 -12.62 12.13 -8.13
CA GLY A 199 -13.38 13.21 -8.76
C GLY A 199 -12.51 14.42 -9.07
N LEU A 200 -11.65 14.84 -8.13
CA LEU A 200 -10.73 15.95 -8.32
C LEU A 200 -9.59 15.60 -9.29
N ALA A 201 -9.13 14.34 -9.33
CA ALA A 201 -8.11 13.90 -10.27
C ALA A 201 -8.62 13.75 -11.72
N TRP A 202 -9.94 13.82 -11.94
CA TRP A 202 -10.55 13.57 -13.24
C TRP A 202 -10.48 14.79 -14.17
N ARG A 203 -9.58 14.77 -15.17
CA ARG A 203 -9.55 15.80 -16.24
C ARG A 203 -9.13 15.20 -17.58
N ARG A 204 -10.11 14.85 -18.43
CA ARG A 204 -9.94 14.21 -19.76
C ARG A 204 -9.10 12.92 -19.76
N GLY A 205 -9.11 12.20 -18.64
CA GLY A 205 -8.19 11.11 -18.36
C GLY A 205 -7.64 11.21 -16.94
N THR A 206 -7.36 10.07 -16.30
CA THR A 206 -6.59 10.05 -15.04
C THR A 206 -5.19 9.55 -15.34
N THR A 207 -4.19 10.30 -14.90
CA THR A 207 -2.79 9.82 -14.85
C THR A 207 -2.52 9.35 -13.43
N GLY A 208 -1.84 8.21 -13.24
CA GLY A 208 -1.52 7.69 -11.91
C GLY A 208 -0.84 8.73 -11.01
N TYR A 209 0.05 9.54 -11.57
CA TYR A 209 0.71 10.64 -10.88
C TYR A 209 -0.24 11.72 -10.34
N ARG A 210 -1.29 12.10 -11.09
CA ARG A 210 -2.27 13.11 -10.64
C ARG A 210 -3.10 12.62 -9.47
N ILE A 211 -3.49 11.34 -9.48
CA ILE A 211 -4.23 10.72 -8.38
C ILE A 211 -3.41 10.81 -7.08
N ILE A 212 -2.11 10.57 -7.16
CA ILE A 212 -1.21 10.66 -6.00
C ILE A 212 -1.14 12.10 -5.49
N LEU A 213 -0.89 13.09 -6.35
CA LEU A 213 -0.80 14.50 -5.92
C LEU A 213 -2.08 15.00 -5.27
N VAL A 214 -3.24 14.70 -5.87
CA VAL A 214 -4.55 15.06 -5.31
C VAL A 214 -4.78 14.33 -3.99
N GLY A 215 -4.44 13.03 -3.93
CA GLY A 215 -4.54 12.21 -2.71
C GLY A 215 -3.74 12.78 -1.54
N ILE A 216 -2.50 13.23 -1.79
CA ILE A 216 -1.67 13.90 -0.78
C ILE A 216 -2.38 15.17 -0.29
N GLY A 217 -2.87 16.02 -1.19
CA GLY A 217 -3.61 17.24 -0.82
C GLY A 217 -4.84 16.95 0.06
N VAL A 218 -5.65 15.96 -0.32
CA VAL A 218 -6.82 15.54 0.47
C VAL A 218 -6.40 14.96 1.82
N SER A 219 -5.31 14.20 1.87
CA SER A 219 -4.76 13.64 3.12
C SER A 219 -4.44 14.75 4.13
N TRP A 220 -3.80 15.83 3.70
CA TRP A 220 -3.46 16.97 4.55
C TRP A 220 -4.71 17.71 5.06
N ILE A 221 -5.74 17.83 4.23
CA ILE A 221 -7.02 18.42 4.64
C ILE A 221 -7.69 17.55 5.72
N CYS A 222 -7.74 16.23 5.52
CA CYS A 222 -8.26 15.29 6.50
C CYS A 222 -7.46 15.32 7.82
N LEU A 223 -6.13 15.36 7.73
CA LEU A 223 -5.26 15.44 8.90
C LEU A 223 -5.54 16.71 9.71
N SER A 224 -5.55 17.88 9.05
CA SER A 224 -5.87 19.17 9.67
C SER A 224 -7.27 19.20 10.31
N ALA A 225 -8.27 18.61 9.64
CA ALA A 225 -9.61 18.48 10.20
C ALA A 225 -9.63 17.57 11.44
N THR A 226 -8.86 16.48 11.42
CA THR A 226 -8.73 15.55 12.55
C THR A 226 -8.09 16.23 13.75
N ASP A 227 -7.00 16.97 13.55
CA ASP A 227 -6.32 17.73 14.61
C ASP A 227 -7.22 18.82 15.20
N TYR A 228 -7.97 19.55 14.36
CA TYR A 228 -8.94 20.53 14.82
C TYR A 228 -10.05 19.89 15.67
N LEU A 229 -10.58 18.74 15.26
CA LEU A 229 -11.61 18.03 16.02
C LEU A 229 -11.06 17.50 17.35
N LEU A 230 -9.85 16.98 17.38
CA LEU A 230 -9.19 16.54 18.60
C LEU A 230 -8.95 17.72 19.56
N ALA A 231 -8.55 18.88 19.05
CA ALA A 231 -8.36 20.08 19.86
C ALA A 231 -9.69 20.62 20.44
N ARG A 232 -10.81 20.40 19.75
CA ARG A 232 -12.15 20.79 20.20
C ARG A 232 -12.80 19.76 21.12
N GLY A 233 -12.43 18.49 21.00
CA GLY A 233 -13.04 17.38 21.73
C GLY A 233 -12.69 17.35 23.21
N GLY A 234 -13.59 16.78 24.02
CA GLY A 234 -13.32 16.52 25.43
C GLY A 234 -12.20 15.48 25.60
N ARG A 235 -11.51 15.50 26.76
CA ARG A 235 -10.37 14.60 27.05
C ARG A 235 -10.67 13.12 26.78
N PHE A 236 -11.86 12.65 27.17
CA PHE A 236 -12.29 11.27 26.99
C PHE A 236 -12.51 10.91 25.51
N GLN A 237 -13.16 11.79 24.74
CA GLN A 237 -13.41 11.62 23.31
C GLN A 237 -12.09 11.63 22.52
N ALA A 238 -11.18 12.54 22.87
CA ALA A 238 -9.86 12.62 22.26
C ALA A 238 -9.06 11.33 22.51
N GLN A 239 -9.08 10.79 23.73
CA GLN A 239 -8.39 9.54 24.06
C GLN A 239 -8.98 8.34 23.30
N ALA A 240 -10.32 8.26 23.18
CA ALA A 240 -10.98 7.23 22.39
C ALA A 240 -10.65 7.33 20.89
N ALA A 241 -10.65 8.55 20.34
CA ALA A 241 -10.32 8.81 18.94
C ALA A 241 -8.87 8.47 18.62
N LEU A 242 -7.91 8.84 19.48
CA LEU A 242 -6.51 8.46 19.35
C LEU A 242 -6.32 6.93 19.39
N GLY A 243 -7.06 6.23 20.26
CA GLY A 243 -7.05 4.77 20.31
C GLY A 243 -7.50 4.12 19.00
N TRP A 244 -8.46 4.74 18.29
CA TRP A 244 -8.89 4.26 16.97
C TRP A 244 -7.87 4.60 15.88
N LEU A 245 -7.30 5.82 15.89
CA LEU A 245 -6.34 6.31 14.90
C LEU A 245 -5.01 5.56 14.87
N VAL A 246 -4.63 4.90 15.96
CA VAL A 246 -3.43 4.04 16.01
C VAL A 246 -3.68 2.68 15.34
N GLY A 247 -4.94 2.25 15.27
CA GLY A 247 -5.33 0.90 14.85
C GLY A 247 -5.06 -0.13 15.95
N ASN A 248 -6.02 -1.04 16.16
CA ASN A 248 -5.91 -2.03 17.22
C ASN A 248 -6.85 -3.23 16.98
N LEU A 249 -6.35 -4.42 17.31
CA LEU A 249 -7.07 -5.69 17.24
C LEU A 249 -7.64 -6.14 18.59
N ASN A 250 -7.54 -5.34 19.66
CA ASN A 250 -8.23 -5.66 20.92
C ASN A 250 -9.75 -5.52 20.76
N GLY A 251 -10.50 -6.42 21.39
CA GLY A 251 -11.97 -6.39 21.42
C GLY A 251 -12.62 -6.56 20.05
N ARG A 252 -12.08 -7.45 19.21
CA ARG A 252 -12.66 -7.78 17.90
C ARG A 252 -13.42 -9.08 18.02
N ASP A 253 -14.68 -9.03 17.64
CA ASP A 253 -15.62 -10.13 17.66
C ASP A 253 -15.92 -10.59 16.21
N TRP A 254 -16.73 -11.62 16.08
CA TRP A 254 -17.16 -12.14 14.78
C TRP A 254 -17.95 -11.11 13.97
N GLN A 255 -18.65 -10.18 14.63
CA GLN A 255 -19.39 -9.11 13.96
C GLN A 255 -18.51 -8.17 13.11
N GLN A 256 -17.22 -8.05 13.42
CA GLN A 256 -16.26 -7.29 12.62
C GLN A 256 -15.50 -8.19 11.64
N ALA A 257 -15.25 -9.45 12.01
CA ALA A 257 -14.52 -10.41 11.17
C ALA A 257 -15.35 -10.89 9.96
N GLU A 258 -16.64 -11.17 10.15
CA GLU A 258 -17.53 -11.70 9.11
C GLU A 258 -17.71 -10.74 7.93
N PRO A 259 -18.03 -9.43 8.11
CA PRO A 259 -18.13 -8.51 6.98
C PRO A 259 -16.83 -8.39 6.20
N LEU A 260 -15.68 -8.42 6.88
CA LEU A 260 -14.37 -8.40 6.25
C LEU A 260 -14.13 -9.68 5.43
N ALA A 261 -14.50 -10.84 5.96
CA ALA A 261 -14.40 -12.12 5.26
C ALA A 261 -15.27 -12.14 4.00
N TYR A 262 -16.53 -11.70 4.09
CA TYR A 262 -17.42 -11.59 2.93
C TYR A 262 -16.89 -10.58 1.89
N ALA A 263 -16.38 -9.44 2.33
CA ALA A 263 -15.75 -8.46 1.44
C ALA A 263 -14.54 -9.06 0.72
N LEU A 264 -13.66 -9.78 1.42
CA LEU A 264 -12.52 -10.48 0.83
C LEU A 264 -12.96 -11.58 -0.15
N ALA A 265 -13.99 -12.35 0.18
CA ALA A 265 -14.53 -13.38 -0.70
C ALA A 265 -14.99 -12.81 -2.06
N VAL A 266 -15.43 -11.55 -2.11
CA VAL A 266 -15.82 -10.86 -3.35
C VAL A 266 -14.66 -10.10 -4.00
N LEU A 267 -13.84 -9.39 -3.20
CA LEU A 267 -12.79 -8.51 -3.69
C LEU A 267 -11.52 -9.27 -4.10
N VAL A 268 -11.19 -10.40 -3.48
CA VAL A 268 -10.03 -11.23 -3.87
C VAL A 268 -10.21 -11.78 -5.29
N PRO A 269 -11.32 -12.45 -5.66
CA PRO A 269 -11.52 -12.91 -7.03
C PRO A 269 -11.51 -11.75 -8.03
N ALA A 270 -12.13 -10.62 -7.70
CA ALA A 270 -12.10 -9.42 -8.53
C ALA A 270 -10.65 -8.95 -8.76
N ALA A 271 -9.84 -8.84 -7.70
CA ALA A 271 -8.43 -8.46 -7.79
C ALA A 271 -7.62 -9.42 -8.69
N LEU A 272 -7.83 -10.73 -8.57
CA LEU A 272 -7.14 -11.74 -9.38
C LEU A 272 -7.51 -11.64 -10.87
N LEU A 273 -8.78 -11.40 -11.18
CA LEU A 273 -9.25 -11.18 -12.56
C LEU A 273 -8.65 -9.91 -13.16
N ILE A 274 -8.60 -8.82 -12.39
CA ILE A 274 -8.04 -7.54 -12.79
C ILE A 274 -6.52 -7.62 -12.98
N GLY A 275 -5.82 -8.45 -12.19
CA GLY A 275 -4.38 -8.68 -12.35
C GLY A 275 -3.99 -9.18 -13.76
N ARG A 276 -4.90 -9.86 -14.46
CA ARG A 276 -4.68 -10.24 -15.86
C ARG A 276 -4.75 -9.03 -16.81
N LEU A 277 -5.67 -8.10 -16.56
CA LEU A 277 -5.83 -6.85 -17.32
C LEU A 277 -4.69 -5.86 -17.03
N MET A 278 -4.15 -5.84 -15.81
CA MET A 278 -3.01 -4.97 -15.48
C MET A 278 -1.73 -5.31 -16.25
N ARG A 279 -1.57 -6.56 -16.71
CA ARG A 279 -0.43 -6.93 -17.57
C ARG A 279 -0.45 -6.21 -18.91
N THR A 280 -1.61 -5.89 -19.47
CA THR A 280 -1.67 -5.07 -20.70
C THR A 280 -1.36 -3.61 -20.41
N LEU A 281 -1.78 -3.10 -19.25
CA LEU A 281 -1.42 -1.75 -18.79
C LEU A 281 0.08 -1.57 -18.56
N GLN A 282 0.84 -2.63 -18.29
CA GLN A 282 2.30 -2.54 -18.15
C GLN A 282 3.03 -2.29 -19.48
N LEU A 283 2.40 -2.61 -20.62
CA LEU A 283 2.97 -2.39 -21.96
C LEU A 283 2.95 -0.91 -22.40
N GLY A 284 2.30 -0.05 -21.62
CA GLY A 284 2.07 1.35 -21.96
C GLY A 284 0.62 1.63 -22.34
N ASP A 285 0.18 2.86 -22.07
CA ASP A 285 -1.24 3.21 -22.21
C ASP A 285 -1.67 3.23 -23.69
N ASP A 286 -0.78 3.58 -24.61
CA ASP A 286 -1.06 3.61 -26.05
C ASP A 286 -1.10 2.20 -26.67
N VAL A 287 -0.20 1.32 -26.23
CA VAL A 287 -0.20 -0.10 -26.64
C VAL A 287 -1.45 -0.81 -26.09
N ALA A 288 -1.81 -0.55 -24.83
CA ALA A 288 -3.01 -1.12 -24.23
C ALA A 288 -4.30 -0.65 -24.93
N LYS A 289 -4.37 0.63 -25.32
CA LYS A 289 -5.48 1.16 -26.13
C LYS A 289 -5.52 0.52 -27.51
N GLY A 290 -4.37 0.33 -28.17
CA GLY A 290 -4.26 -0.34 -29.47
C GLY A 290 -4.71 -1.81 -29.42
N LEU A 291 -4.54 -2.48 -28.28
CA LEU A 291 -5.05 -3.84 -28.01
C LEU A 291 -6.54 -3.88 -27.62
N GLY A 292 -7.25 -2.74 -27.65
CA GLY A 292 -8.69 -2.65 -27.31
C GLY A 292 -8.98 -2.59 -25.80
N THR A 293 -7.96 -2.45 -24.94
CA THR A 293 -8.17 -2.36 -23.49
C THR A 293 -8.69 -0.96 -23.13
N ARG A 294 -9.84 -0.90 -22.44
CA ARG A 294 -10.37 0.36 -21.89
C ARG A 294 -9.56 0.78 -20.65
N VAL A 295 -8.40 1.39 -20.88
CA VAL A 295 -7.41 1.78 -19.85
C VAL A 295 -8.06 2.47 -18.65
N GLN A 296 -8.97 3.40 -18.89
CA GLN A 296 -9.61 4.18 -17.85
C GLN A 296 -10.57 3.36 -16.98
N THR A 297 -11.33 2.45 -17.60
CA THR A 297 -12.22 1.52 -16.89
C THR A 297 -11.41 0.56 -16.03
N VAL A 298 -10.33 -0.02 -16.57
CA VAL A 298 -9.46 -0.91 -15.79
C VAL A 298 -8.85 -0.17 -14.61
N ARG A 299 -8.34 1.05 -14.82
CA ARG A 299 -7.76 1.88 -13.75
C ARG A 299 -8.79 2.20 -12.66
N LEU A 300 -10.03 2.49 -13.04
CA LEU A 300 -11.13 2.70 -12.10
C LEU A 300 -11.43 1.43 -11.30
N THR A 301 -11.54 0.27 -11.96
CA THR A 301 -11.83 -0.99 -11.27
C THR A 301 -10.69 -1.36 -10.30
N VAL A 302 -9.42 -1.22 -10.72
CA VAL A 302 -8.26 -1.44 -9.83
C VAL A 302 -8.33 -0.55 -8.60
N LEU A 303 -8.61 0.74 -8.81
CA LEU A 303 -8.70 1.71 -7.73
C LEU A 303 -9.84 1.34 -6.78
N LEU A 304 -11.05 1.07 -7.28
CA LEU A 304 -12.20 0.71 -6.45
C LEU A 304 -11.99 -0.59 -5.68
N THR A 305 -11.38 -1.60 -6.30
CA THR A 305 -11.07 -2.86 -5.61
C THR A 305 -10.02 -2.66 -4.52
N GLY A 306 -8.93 -1.92 -4.80
CA GLY A 306 -7.90 -1.62 -3.81
C GLY A 306 -8.42 -0.75 -2.66
N VAL A 307 -9.21 0.27 -2.99
CA VAL A 307 -9.90 1.14 -2.02
C VAL A 307 -10.84 0.31 -1.14
N GLY A 308 -11.65 -0.56 -1.73
CA GLY A 308 -12.56 -1.42 -0.98
C GLY A 308 -11.82 -2.34 -0.01
N LEU A 309 -10.74 -2.99 -0.47
CA LEU A 309 -9.92 -3.86 0.38
C LEU A 309 -9.37 -3.11 1.60
N VAL A 310 -8.79 -1.92 1.38
CA VAL A 310 -8.27 -1.08 2.48
C VAL A 310 -9.39 -0.59 3.38
N ALA A 311 -10.51 -0.14 2.82
CA ALA A 311 -11.59 0.43 3.61
C ALA A 311 -12.22 -0.61 4.55
N PHE A 312 -12.45 -1.85 4.08
CA PHE A 312 -12.92 -2.94 4.94
C PHE A 312 -11.86 -3.37 5.97
N ALA A 313 -10.58 -3.43 5.59
CA ALA A 313 -9.49 -3.75 6.52
C ALA A 313 -9.35 -2.69 7.63
N THR A 314 -9.36 -1.41 7.25
CA THR A 314 -9.30 -0.27 8.18
C THR A 314 -10.55 -0.18 9.05
N ALA A 315 -11.73 -0.51 8.53
CA ALA A 315 -12.94 -0.58 9.35
C ALA A 315 -12.85 -1.67 10.44
N ALA A 316 -12.26 -2.83 10.11
CA ALA A 316 -12.19 -3.97 11.03
C ALA A 316 -11.03 -3.88 12.03
N ALA A 317 -9.83 -3.51 11.57
CA ALA A 317 -8.59 -3.49 12.37
C ALA A 317 -8.16 -2.07 12.79
N GLY A 318 -8.75 -1.03 12.21
CA GLY A 318 -8.23 0.32 12.25
C GLY A 318 -7.11 0.56 11.22
N PRO A 319 -6.62 1.80 11.13
CA PRO A 319 -5.55 2.18 10.22
C PRO A 319 -4.22 1.50 10.60
N VAL A 320 -3.74 0.57 9.78
CA VAL A 320 -2.44 -0.11 10.00
C VAL A 320 -1.47 0.27 8.89
N ALA A 321 -0.51 1.13 9.21
CA ALA A 321 0.49 1.60 8.26
C ALA A 321 1.49 0.50 7.88
N PHE A 322 2.20 0.72 6.76
CA PHE A 322 3.32 -0.09 6.24
C PHE A 322 3.00 -1.50 5.76
N VAL A 323 1.95 -2.17 6.24
CA VAL A 323 1.59 -3.53 5.77
C VAL A 323 1.35 -3.54 4.25
N ALA A 324 0.61 -2.56 3.75
CA ALA A 324 0.33 -2.41 2.32
C ALA A 324 1.57 -1.98 1.50
N LEU A 325 2.61 -1.43 2.13
CA LEU A 325 3.85 -1.04 1.46
C LEU A 325 4.86 -2.20 1.40
N ALA A 326 5.04 -2.92 2.52
CA ALA A 326 6.08 -3.92 2.71
C ALA A 326 5.71 -5.29 2.12
N ALA A 327 4.45 -5.70 2.21
CA ALA A 327 4.02 -7.03 1.77
C ALA A 327 4.14 -7.29 0.24
N PRO A 328 3.90 -6.32 -0.65
CA PRO A 328 3.95 -6.56 -2.10
C PRO A 328 5.36 -6.60 -2.72
N GLN A 329 6.40 -6.19 -1.98
CA GLN A 329 7.79 -6.11 -2.48
C GLN A 329 8.43 -7.49 -2.60
#